data_AF-K8Y8B3-F1
#
_entry.id   AF-K8Y8B3-F1
#
_cell.length_a   1.000
_cell.length_b   1.000
_cell.length_c   1.000
_cell.angle_alpha   90.00
_cell.angle_beta   90.00
_cell.angle_gamma   90.00
#
_symmetry.space_group_name_H-M   'P 1'
#
loop_
_entity.id
_entity.type
_entity.pdbx_description
1 polymer ?
#
loop_
_entity_poly.entity_id
_entity_poly.type
_entity_poly.pdbx_seq_one_letter_code
_entity_poly.pdbx_strand_id
1 'polypeptide(L)'
;MKRPLTGNISCISENSFREPGNSDLVHDTMILGRCKHGYHGGYPAGFLERARLLLVGGNKDASIWHIPGGRAKEYNGIRGGVYLTGFGKNDKTIDLDPKCNPDFCIDVRKIEEHFVLQENGTLTFIPFPDQDLFYNTTKESSFIQNLERPKAIIIDRPYDEENADRYAPGRNTLPNLNKLLIDCLNLVDRGFLVGVLDYKWPNPSPSIQFEEVSVYSVGTGRGCSARWFTIWRKR
;
A
#
# COMPACT_ATOMS: atom_id res chain seq x y z
N MET A 1 -33.53 10.20 -3.05
CA MET A 1 -32.18 9.90 -3.59
C MET A 1 -31.50 11.21 -3.95
N LYS A 2 -30.61 11.72 -3.08
CA LYS A 2 -29.78 12.90 -3.38
C LYS A 2 -28.46 12.39 -3.97
N ARG A 3 -28.13 12.83 -5.19
CA ARG A 3 -26.81 12.57 -5.80
C ARG A 3 -25.73 13.25 -4.94
N PRO A 4 -24.55 12.65 -4.74
CA PRO A 4 -23.43 13.38 -4.17
C PRO A 4 -22.98 14.41 -5.19
N LEU A 5 -22.81 15.65 -4.73
CA LEU A 5 -22.21 16.75 -5.48
C LEU A 5 -20.76 16.33 -5.81
N THR A 6 -20.48 16.06 -7.09
CA THR A 6 -19.11 16.01 -7.60
C THR A 6 -18.49 17.39 -7.39
N GLY A 7 -17.52 17.47 -6.49
CA GLY A 7 -16.84 18.70 -6.10
C GLY A 7 -16.19 19.39 -7.30
N ASN A 8 -16.55 20.65 -7.47
CA ASN A 8 -15.91 21.74 -8.22
C ASN A 8 -14.80 21.35 -9.22
N ILE A 9 -15.19 21.20 -10.47
CA ILE A 9 -14.32 21.48 -11.61
C ILE A 9 -14.04 22.99 -11.58
N SER A 10 -12.89 23.39 -11.03
CA SER A 10 -12.36 24.74 -11.26
C SER A 10 -11.80 24.76 -12.68
N CYS A 11 -12.59 25.29 -13.61
CA CYS A 11 -12.10 25.71 -14.91
C CYS A 11 -11.03 26.79 -14.65
N ILE A 12 -9.76 26.42 -14.76
CA ILE A 12 -8.63 27.35 -14.63
C ILE A 12 -8.77 28.38 -15.75
N SER A 13 -8.95 29.65 -15.38
CA SER A 13 -8.88 30.77 -16.32
C SER A 13 -7.49 30.83 -16.92
N GLU A 14 -7.40 30.86 -18.24
CA GLU A 14 -6.20 31.17 -19.01
C GLU A 14 -5.69 32.56 -18.58
N ASN A 15 -4.70 32.57 -17.69
CA ASN A 15 -3.81 33.67 -17.28
C ASN A 15 -3.65 33.70 -15.76
N SER A 16 -2.78 32.83 -15.25
CA SER A 16 -2.05 33.15 -14.03
C SER A 16 -0.66 32.53 -14.11
N PHE A 17 0.34 33.35 -13.81
CA PHE A 17 1.71 32.94 -13.64
C PHE A 17 1.76 31.73 -12.71
N ARG A 18 2.47 30.67 -13.14
CA ARG A 18 2.69 29.47 -12.33
C ARG A 18 3.57 29.81 -11.14
N GLU A 19 2.95 30.17 -10.02
CA GLU A 19 3.56 29.89 -8.72
C GLU A 19 3.75 28.36 -8.59
N PRO A 20 4.85 27.88 -7.96
CA PRO A 20 5.03 26.46 -7.72
C PRO A 20 3.85 25.97 -6.88
N GLY A 21 3.00 25.14 -7.49
CA GLY A 21 1.76 24.70 -6.89
C GLY A 21 2.00 24.12 -5.51
N ASN A 22 1.23 24.59 -4.54
CA ASN A 22 1.22 24.08 -3.17
C ASN A 22 0.97 22.56 -3.24
N SER A 23 1.98 21.76 -2.89
CA SER A 23 2.01 20.30 -3.09
C SER A 23 1.03 19.52 -2.18
N ASP A 24 0.26 20.25 -1.38
CA ASP A 24 -0.55 19.71 -0.28
C ASP A 24 -1.95 19.26 -0.75
N LEU A 25 -2.27 19.48 -2.02
CA LEU A 25 -3.54 19.08 -2.62
C LEU A 25 -3.36 17.85 -3.51
N VAL A 26 -4.06 16.78 -3.16
CA VAL A 26 -4.21 15.60 -4.03
C VAL A 26 -5.57 15.68 -4.70
N HIS A 27 -5.57 15.80 -6.02
CA HIS A 27 -6.79 15.78 -6.81
C HIS A 27 -7.42 14.38 -6.83
N ASP A 28 -8.73 14.31 -7.07
CA ASP A 28 -9.53 13.08 -7.18
C ASP A 28 -9.01 12.08 -8.25
N THR A 29 -8.06 12.51 -9.09
CA THR A 29 -7.37 11.69 -10.10
C THR A 29 -5.88 11.99 -10.13
N MET A 30 -5.06 10.93 -10.13
CA MET A 30 -3.60 10.97 -10.25
C MET A 30 -3.15 10.47 -11.62
N ILE A 31 -2.57 11.34 -12.44
CA ILE A 31 -1.89 10.95 -13.69
C ILE A 31 -0.38 11.04 -13.44
N LEU A 32 0.25 9.88 -13.32
CA LEU A 32 1.61 9.74 -12.82
C LEU A 32 2.57 9.18 -13.87
N GLY A 33 3.87 9.24 -13.58
CA GLY A 33 4.88 8.59 -14.40
C GLY A 33 4.78 7.06 -14.31
N ARG A 34 5.19 6.36 -15.37
CA ARG A 34 5.31 4.89 -15.33
C ARG A 34 6.27 4.46 -14.22
N CYS A 35 6.04 3.26 -13.66
CA CYS A 35 6.95 2.59 -12.74
C CYS A 35 8.39 2.65 -13.29
N LYS A 36 9.34 3.03 -12.44
CA LYS A 36 10.78 3.14 -12.80
C LYS A 36 11.60 1.95 -12.37
N HIS A 37 10.94 0.95 -11.79
CA HIS A 37 11.52 -0.35 -11.50
C HIS A 37 11.05 -1.33 -12.57
N GLY A 38 11.92 -2.23 -13.02
CA GLY A 38 11.55 -3.31 -13.95
C GLY A 38 10.60 -4.35 -13.32
N TYR A 39 10.07 -4.07 -12.14
CA TYR A 39 9.12 -4.89 -11.43
C TYR A 39 7.75 -4.72 -12.08
N HIS A 40 7.20 -5.83 -12.58
CA HIS A 40 5.85 -5.81 -13.14
C HIS A 40 4.93 -5.18 -12.10
N GLY A 41 4.18 -4.16 -12.56
CA GLY A 41 3.22 -3.28 -11.89
C GLY A 41 3.55 -2.70 -10.51
N GLY A 42 4.83 -2.50 -10.23
CA GLY A 42 5.24 -1.62 -9.14
C GLY A 42 4.59 -0.23 -9.21
N TYR A 43 4.69 0.51 -8.11
CA TYR A 43 4.07 1.84 -8.00
C TYR A 43 4.38 2.78 -9.17
N PRO A 44 3.40 3.57 -9.62
CA PRO A 44 3.67 4.69 -10.50
C PRO A 44 4.66 5.67 -9.88
N ALA A 45 5.50 6.30 -10.71
CA ALA A 45 6.45 7.31 -10.22
C ALA A 45 5.68 8.52 -9.66
N GLY A 46 5.92 8.81 -8.38
CA GLY A 46 5.21 9.84 -7.61
C GLY A 46 4.01 9.33 -6.79
N PHE A 47 3.63 8.06 -6.92
CA PHE A 47 2.50 7.52 -6.17
C PHE A 47 2.76 7.50 -4.66
N LEU A 48 3.91 6.97 -4.22
CA LEU A 48 4.20 6.85 -2.78
C LEU A 48 4.25 8.20 -2.06
N GLU A 49 4.74 9.25 -2.71
CA GLU A 49 4.71 10.61 -2.18
C GLU A 49 3.26 11.07 -1.91
N ARG A 50 2.35 10.85 -2.86
CA ARG A 50 0.94 11.20 -2.72
C ARG A 50 0.23 10.30 -1.71
N ALA A 51 0.51 9.00 -1.72
CA ALA A 51 -0.06 8.05 -0.76
C ALA A 51 0.36 8.42 0.68
N ARG A 52 1.62 8.80 0.91
CA ARG A 52 2.09 9.27 2.23
C ARG A 52 1.40 10.56 2.65
N LEU A 53 1.21 11.51 1.73
CA LEU A 53 0.45 12.72 2.02
C LEU A 53 -0.97 12.40 2.49
N LEU A 54 -1.66 11.51 1.78
CA LEU A 54 -3.04 11.13 2.09
C LEU A 54 -3.19 10.27 3.35
N LEU A 55 -2.25 9.36 3.61
CA LEU A 55 -2.38 8.38 4.69
C LEU A 55 -1.87 8.90 6.03
N VAL A 56 -0.83 9.73 6.02
CA VAL A 56 -0.14 10.18 7.25
C VAL A 56 0.23 11.66 7.22
N GLY A 57 -0.42 12.46 6.38
CA GLY A 57 -0.20 13.92 6.31
C GLY A 57 1.20 14.31 5.86
N GLY A 58 1.89 13.46 5.08
CA GLY A 58 3.25 13.74 4.59
C GLY A 58 4.35 13.48 5.61
N ASN A 59 4.02 13.02 6.82
CA ASN A 59 4.99 12.73 7.87
C ASN A 59 5.99 11.64 7.42
N LYS A 60 7.28 11.99 7.29
CA LYS A 60 8.35 11.08 6.85
C LYS A 60 8.77 10.06 7.89
N ASP A 61 8.42 10.30 9.15
CA ASP A 61 8.77 9.46 10.30
C ASP A 61 7.63 8.51 10.69
N ALA A 62 6.42 8.73 10.17
CA ALA A 62 5.31 7.79 10.33
C ALA A 62 5.62 6.48 9.60
N SER A 63 5.46 5.35 10.31
CA SER A 63 5.62 4.02 9.71
C SER A 63 4.43 3.67 8.83
N ILE A 64 4.72 3.35 7.56
CA ILE A 64 3.78 2.75 6.63
C ILE A 64 4.24 1.33 6.30
N TRP A 65 3.36 0.34 6.44
CA TRP A 65 3.66 -1.02 5.96
C TRP A 65 3.13 -1.23 4.55
N HIS A 66 3.92 -1.85 3.66
CA HIS A 66 3.57 -2.11 2.27
C HIS A 66 3.33 -3.60 2.05
N ILE A 67 2.14 -3.97 1.53
CA ILE A 67 1.63 -5.36 1.57
C ILE A 67 0.83 -5.76 0.31
N PRO A 68 1.28 -6.74 -0.47
CA PRO A 68 2.68 -7.07 -0.67
C PRO A 68 3.49 -5.82 -1.00
N GLY A 69 4.73 -5.77 -0.50
CA GLY A 69 5.57 -4.59 -0.62
C GLY A 69 6.29 -4.47 -1.96
N GLY A 70 6.43 -5.56 -2.71
CA GLY A 70 7.27 -5.64 -3.89
C GLY A 70 8.61 -4.96 -3.66
N ARG A 71 8.99 -4.07 -4.59
CA ARG A 71 10.22 -3.27 -4.49
C ARG A 71 10.01 -1.86 -3.91
N ALA A 72 9.05 -1.67 -2.99
CA ALA A 72 8.74 -0.36 -2.42
C ALA A 72 9.97 0.38 -1.85
N LYS A 73 10.91 -0.35 -1.23
CA LYS A 73 12.18 0.21 -0.70
C LYS A 73 13.02 0.94 -1.75
N GLU A 74 12.89 0.58 -3.03
CA GLU A 74 13.66 1.19 -4.11
C GLU A 74 13.10 2.56 -4.56
N TYR A 75 11.95 3.01 -4.04
CA TYR A 75 11.31 4.30 -4.37
C TYR A 75 11.90 5.49 -3.60
N ASN A 76 13.23 5.50 -3.47
CA ASN A 76 14.00 6.62 -2.94
C ASN A 76 15.22 6.87 -3.84
N GLY A 77 15.38 8.11 -4.31
CA GLY A 77 16.51 8.54 -5.14
C GLY A 77 16.13 8.84 -6.59
N ILE A 78 17.11 8.84 -7.50
CA ILE A 78 16.90 9.17 -8.92
C ILE A 78 16.94 7.91 -9.77
N ARG A 79 15.88 7.66 -10.55
CA ARG A 79 15.80 6.55 -11.51
C ARG A 79 15.24 7.02 -12.84
N GLY A 80 15.99 6.80 -13.93
CA GLY A 80 15.59 7.21 -15.27
C GLY A 80 15.25 8.71 -15.37
N GLY A 81 16.03 9.55 -14.67
CA GLY A 81 15.85 11.00 -14.61
C GLY A 81 14.69 11.49 -13.73
N VAL A 82 13.99 10.60 -13.03
CA VAL A 82 12.86 10.95 -12.15
C VAL A 82 13.26 10.75 -10.70
N TYR A 83 12.99 11.78 -9.88
CA TYR A 83 13.11 11.69 -8.43
C TYR A 83 11.95 10.86 -7.87
N LEU A 84 12.30 9.77 -7.19
CA LEU A 84 11.37 8.93 -6.45
C LEU A 84 11.52 9.25 -4.97
N THR A 85 10.38 9.49 -4.34
CA THR A 85 10.24 9.80 -2.91
C THR A 85 8.99 9.10 -2.38
N GLY A 86 8.90 8.98 -1.06
CA GLY A 86 7.68 8.56 -0.36
C GLY A 86 7.85 7.30 0.49
N PHE A 87 8.86 6.47 0.21
CA PHE A 87 9.24 5.39 1.13
C PHE A 87 9.98 5.99 2.34
N GLY A 88 9.38 5.86 3.52
CA GLY A 88 9.84 6.46 4.78
C GLY A 88 10.93 5.64 5.47
N LYS A 89 11.63 6.29 6.41
CA LYS A 89 12.72 5.65 7.18
C LYS A 89 12.23 4.49 8.07
N ASN A 90 10.98 4.57 8.50
CA ASN A 90 10.33 3.62 9.41
C ASN A 90 9.35 2.68 8.68
N ASP A 91 9.29 2.75 7.35
CA ASP A 91 8.42 1.89 6.57
C ASP A 91 8.92 0.46 6.59
N LYS A 92 7.99 -0.48 6.45
CA LYS A 92 8.29 -1.91 6.37
C LYS A 92 7.63 -2.52 5.14
N THR A 93 8.28 -3.48 4.52
CA THR A 93 7.74 -4.24 3.39
C THR A 93 7.50 -5.68 3.80
N ILE A 94 6.30 -6.17 3.52
CA ILE A 94 5.91 -7.56 3.76
C ILE A 94 5.67 -8.20 2.41
N ASP A 95 6.32 -9.31 2.12
CA ASP A 95 6.19 -9.97 0.82
C ASP A 95 6.47 -11.47 0.92
N LEU A 96 5.97 -12.24 -0.03
CA LEU A 96 6.29 -13.66 -0.15
C LEU A 96 7.45 -13.90 -1.14
N ASP A 97 7.80 -12.92 -1.97
CA ASP A 97 8.95 -13.01 -2.88
C ASP A 97 10.27 -12.61 -2.17
N PRO A 98 11.17 -13.56 -1.85
CA PRO A 98 12.45 -13.22 -1.22
C PRO A 98 13.35 -12.37 -2.12
N LYS A 99 13.14 -12.35 -3.45
CA LYS A 99 13.91 -11.51 -4.38
C LYS A 99 13.57 -10.03 -4.24
N CYS A 100 12.46 -9.70 -3.61
CA CYS A 100 12.10 -8.32 -3.26
C CYS A 100 12.82 -7.84 -1.98
N ASN A 101 13.52 -8.72 -1.26
CA ASN A 101 14.19 -8.44 0.01
C ASN A 101 13.26 -7.73 1.04
N PRO A 102 12.09 -8.32 1.35
CA PRO A 102 11.16 -7.73 2.30
C PRO A 102 11.72 -7.73 3.73
N ASP A 103 11.21 -6.84 4.60
CA ASP A 103 11.51 -6.90 6.04
C ASP A 103 10.91 -8.15 6.68
N PHE A 104 9.73 -8.56 6.19
CA PHE A 104 9.06 -9.78 6.61
C PHE A 104 8.72 -10.63 5.38
N CYS A 105 9.42 -11.75 5.22
CA CYS A 105 9.22 -12.69 4.11
C CYS A 105 8.17 -13.73 4.50
N ILE A 106 6.88 -13.43 4.31
CA ILE A 106 5.75 -14.28 4.74
C ILE A 106 4.62 -14.30 3.72
N ASP A 107 3.72 -15.27 3.86
CA ASP A 107 2.47 -15.30 3.10
C ASP A 107 1.45 -14.34 3.72
N VAL A 108 1.16 -13.25 3.02
CA VAL A 108 0.24 -12.21 3.50
C VAL A 108 -1.21 -12.70 3.67
N ARG A 109 -1.56 -13.88 3.11
CA ARG A 109 -2.85 -14.53 3.36
C ARG A 109 -3.00 -15.00 4.81
N LYS A 110 -1.88 -15.17 5.51
CA LYS A 110 -1.77 -15.61 6.90
C LYS A 110 -1.27 -14.48 7.81
N ILE A 111 -1.42 -13.22 7.40
CA ILE A 111 -0.80 -12.09 8.11
C ILE A 111 -1.22 -11.99 9.59
N GLU A 112 -2.46 -12.36 9.91
CA GLU A 112 -2.98 -12.40 11.29
C GLU A 112 -2.34 -13.51 12.17
N GLU A 113 -1.87 -14.60 11.56
CA GLU A 113 -1.13 -15.66 12.25
C GLU A 113 0.30 -15.19 12.59
N HIS A 114 0.86 -14.32 11.75
CA HIS A 114 2.21 -13.79 11.90
C HIS A 114 2.27 -12.55 12.81
N PHE A 115 1.23 -11.71 12.86
CA PHE A 115 1.22 -10.48 13.66
C PHE A 115 0.11 -10.51 14.70
N VAL A 116 0.45 -10.94 15.92
CA VAL A 116 -0.50 -11.12 17.02
C VAL A 116 -0.55 -9.88 17.91
N LEU A 117 -1.74 -9.27 18.02
CA LEU A 117 -1.97 -8.12 18.89
C LEU A 117 -1.87 -8.52 20.37
N GLN A 118 -1.03 -7.82 21.11
CA GLN A 118 -0.83 -8.00 22.54
C GLN A 118 -1.72 -7.04 23.35
N GLU A 119 -1.95 -7.35 24.63
CA GLU A 119 -2.77 -6.53 25.53
C GLU A 119 -2.25 -5.09 25.69
N ASN A 120 -0.92 -4.90 25.58
CA ASN A 120 -0.28 -3.58 25.67
C ASN A 120 -0.38 -2.76 24.36
N GLY A 121 -1.09 -3.26 23.35
CA GLY A 121 -1.29 -2.59 22.05
C GLY A 121 -0.15 -2.77 21.04
N THR A 122 0.90 -3.54 21.35
CA THR A 122 1.98 -3.87 20.40
C THR A 122 1.63 -5.13 19.58
N LEU A 123 2.34 -5.33 18.46
CA LEU A 123 2.24 -6.54 17.64
C LEU A 123 3.44 -7.43 17.91
N THR A 124 3.19 -8.69 18.25
CA THR A 124 4.23 -9.72 18.28
C THR A 124 4.28 -10.40 16.91
N PHE A 125 5.43 -10.30 16.24
CA PHE A 125 5.72 -11.01 15.02
C PHE A 125 6.19 -12.44 15.31
N ILE A 126 5.53 -13.42 14.69
CA ILE A 126 5.84 -14.85 14.79
C ILE A 126 6.26 -15.34 13.39
N PRO A 127 7.54 -15.67 13.15
CA PRO A 127 8.03 -15.97 11.80
C PRO A 127 7.55 -17.31 11.23
N PHE A 128 7.37 -18.33 12.08
CA PHE A 128 6.92 -19.66 11.69
C PHE A 128 5.78 -20.09 12.62
N PRO A 129 4.53 -19.66 12.36
CA PRO A 129 3.38 -20.12 13.15
C PRO A 129 3.20 -21.63 13.02
N ASP A 130 3.54 -22.19 11.86
CA ASP A 130 3.60 -23.63 11.58
C ASP A 130 5.07 -24.04 11.35
N GLN A 131 5.68 -24.81 12.27
CA GLN A 131 7.12 -25.14 12.24
C GLN A 131 7.57 -26.06 11.08
N ASP A 132 6.66 -26.60 10.26
CA ASP A 132 6.95 -27.72 9.35
C ASP A 132 7.25 -27.35 7.88
N LEU A 133 7.16 -26.08 7.48
CA LEU A 133 7.39 -25.69 6.09
C LEU A 133 8.37 -24.51 6.01
N PHE A 134 9.53 -24.77 5.39
CA PHE A 134 10.58 -23.82 4.95
C PHE A 134 11.77 -23.56 5.91
N TYR A 135 12.77 -24.44 5.84
CA TYR A 135 14.16 -24.18 6.21
C TYR A 135 14.91 -23.52 5.05
N ASN A 136 15.23 -22.22 5.20
CA ASN A 136 16.48 -21.56 4.76
C ASN A 136 16.24 -20.05 4.60
N THR A 137 16.18 -19.32 5.71
CA THR A 137 16.36 -17.87 5.69
C THR A 137 17.35 -17.44 6.76
N THR A 138 18.29 -16.60 6.36
CA THR A 138 19.42 -16.11 7.15
C THR A 138 18.99 -15.22 8.30
N LYS A 139 19.30 -15.68 9.52
CA LYS A 139 19.70 -15.01 10.79
C LYS A 139 19.02 -13.75 11.36
N GLU A 140 18.07 -13.07 10.71
CA GLU A 140 17.33 -11.96 11.37
C GLU A 140 15.81 -12.13 11.34
N SER A 141 15.26 -12.77 10.31
CA SER A 141 13.82 -13.04 10.18
C SER A 141 13.32 -14.21 11.04
N SER A 142 14.17 -14.84 11.85
CA SER A 142 13.87 -16.06 12.61
C SER A 142 13.48 -15.83 14.07
N PHE A 143 13.46 -14.57 14.53
CA PHE A 143 13.19 -14.25 15.93
C PHE A 143 11.83 -13.60 16.11
N ILE A 144 11.20 -13.93 17.23
CA ILE A 144 9.99 -13.24 17.70
C ILE A 144 10.37 -11.79 17.98
N GLN A 145 9.59 -10.85 17.42
CA GLN A 145 9.83 -9.41 17.56
C GLN A 145 8.58 -8.73 18.08
N ASN A 146 8.73 -7.78 18.99
CA ASN A 146 7.64 -6.88 19.38
C ASN A 146 7.76 -5.58 18.61
N LEU A 147 6.68 -5.20 17.93
CA LEU A 147 6.62 -4.09 16.99
C LEU A 147 5.53 -3.12 17.42
N GLU A 148 5.78 -1.84 17.23
CA GLU A 148 4.70 -0.85 17.24
C GLU A 148 3.79 -1.06 16.02
N ARG A 149 2.51 -0.73 16.19
CA ARG A 149 1.53 -0.78 15.11
C ARG A 149 1.85 0.31 14.07
N PRO A 150 1.73 0.02 12.77
CA PRO A 150 1.97 1.02 11.75
C PRO A 150 0.93 2.15 11.81
N LYS A 151 1.35 3.36 11.43
CA LYS A 151 0.43 4.52 11.29
C LYS A 151 -0.47 4.39 10.07
N ALA A 152 -0.02 3.66 9.06
CA ALA A 152 -0.85 3.30 7.91
C ALA A 152 -0.34 2.02 7.24
N ILE A 153 -1.19 1.43 6.40
CA ILE A 153 -0.80 0.31 5.52
C ILE A 153 -1.16 0.68 4.09
N ILE A 154 -0.31 0.31 3.13
CA ILE A 154 -0.61 0.33 1.70
C ILE A 154 -0.68 -1.10 1.19
N ILE A 155 -1.84 -1.49 0.68
CA ILE A 155 -2.02 -2.74 -0.04
C ILE A 155 -1.75 -2.49 -1.53
N ASP A 156 -0.82 -3.24 -2.10
CA ASP A 156 -0.57 -3.28 -3.56
C ASP A 156 -0.51 -4.74 -3.99
N ARG A 157 -1.67 -5.40 -3.99
CA ARG A 157 -1.72 -6.82 -4.34
C ARG A 157 -1.24 -7.01 -5.78
N PRO A 158 -0.65 -8.17 -6.09
CA PRO A 158 -0.11 -8.43 -7.40
C PRO A 158 -1.24 -8.71 -8.39
N TYR A 159 -1.75 -7.61 -8.94
CA TYR A 159 -2.66 -7.50 -10.08
C TYR A 159 -3.96 -8.29 -9.97
N ASP A 160 -4.69 -8.33 -11.08
CA ASP A 160 -5.82 -9.23 -11.31
C ASP A 160 -5.36 -10.69 -11.50
N GLU A 161 -6.34 -11.58 -11.56
CA GLU A 161 -6.12 -13.02 -11.80
C GLU A 161 -5.32 -13.29 -13.09
N GLU A 162 -5.42 -12.40 -14.09
CA GLU A 162 -4.75 -12.55 -15.38
C GLU A 162 -3.23 -12.32 -15.29
N ASN A 163 -2.81 -11.40 -14.42
CA ASN A 163 -1.41 -11.02 -14.26
C ASN A 163 -0.74 -11.64 -13.02
N ALA A 164 -1.48 -12.40 -12.21
CA ALA A 164 -0.99 -12.96 -10.95
C ALA A 164 0.24 -13.87 -11.11
N ASP A 165 0.41 -14.54 -12.26
CA ASP A 165 1.62 -15.36 -12.55
C ASP A 165 2.87 -14.55 -12.87
N ARG A 166 2.73 -13.26 -13.16
CA ARG A 166 3.87 -12.36 -13.37
C ARG A 166 4.49 -11.91 -12.05
N TYR A 167 3.84 -12.24 -10.95
CA TYR A 167 4.31 -11.99 -9.61
C TYR A 167 4.79 -13.29 -8.98
N ALA A 168 5.94 -13.27 -8.33
CA ALA A 168 6.42 -14.43 -7.58
C ALA A 168 5.73 -14.48 -6.20
N PRO A 169 5.24 -15.64 -5.73
CA PRO A 169 5.45 -16.97 -6.30
C PRO A 169 4.37 -17.45 -7.28
N GLY A 170 3.37 -16.63 -7.60
CA GLY A 170 2.38 -16.89 -8.66
C GLY A 170 0.93 -16.90 -8.17
N ARG A 171 -0.01 -17.14 -9.09
CA ARG A 171 -1.47 -17.02 -8.84
C ARG A 171 -1.99 -17.80 -7.64
N ASN A 172 -1.39 -18.94 -7.32
CA ASN A 172 -1.81 -19.81 -6.21
C ASN A 172 -1.65 -19.16 -4.83
N THR A 173 -0.95 -18.03 -4.77
CA THR A 173 -0.71 -17.25 -3.55
C THR A 173 -1.36 -15.87 -3.60
N LEU A 174 -2.18 -15.59 -4.61
CA LEU A 174 -2.88 -14.31 -4.73
C LEU A 174 -3.82 -14.10 -3.53
N PRO A 175 -3.63 -13.04 -2.73
CA PRO A 175 -4.50 -12.80 -1.58
C PRO A 175 -5.88 -12.31 -2.03
N ASN A 176 -6.92 -12.77 -1.33
CA ASN A 176 -8.25 -12.20 -1.48
C ASN A 176 -8.25 -10.75 -0.99
N LEU A 177 -8.61 -9.81 -1.86
CA LEU A 177 -8.49 -8.39 -1.58
C LEU A 177 -9.30 -7.93 -0.36
N ASN A 178 -10.54 -8.41 -0.22
CA ASN A 178 -11.40 -7.99 0.90
C ASN A 178 -10.93 -8.57 2.24
N LYS A 179 -10.51 -9.84 2.26
CA LYS A 179 -9.92 -10.46 3.45
C LYS A 179 -8.64 -9.72 3.86
N LEU A 180 -7.73 -9.50 2.91
CA LEU A 180 -6.46 -8.80 3.17
C LEU A 180 -6.69 -7.38 3.69
N LEU A 181 -7.66 -6.64 3.14
CA LEU A 181 -8.04 -5.31 3.63
C LEU A 181 -8.52 -5.36 5.08
N ILE A 182 -9.41 -6.30 5.41
CA ILE A 182 -9.91 -6.49 6.78
C ILE A 182 -8.79 -6.82 7.75
N ASP A 183 -7.88 -7.72 7.35
CA ASP A 183 -6.74 -8.12 8.18
C ASP A 183 -5.81 -6.93 8.44
N CYS A 184 -5.49 -6.15 7.40
CA CYS A 184 -4.68 -4.93 7.55
C CYS A 184 -5.38 -3.87 8.42
N LEU A 185 -6.70 -3.71 8.30
CA LEU A 185 -7.47 -2.80 9.16
C LEU A 185 -7.47 -3.23 10.63
N ASN A 186 -7.28 -4.52 10.91
CA ASN A 186 -7.11 -5.03 12.27
C ASN A 186 -5.68 -4.86 12.80
N LEU A 187 -4.68 -4.67 11.94
CA LEU A 187 -3.30 -4.42 12.34
C LEU A 187 -3.01 -2.95 12.71
N VAL A 188 -3.79 -2.00 12.19
CA VAL A 188 -3.66 -0.56 12.52
C VAL A 188 -4.54 -0.15 13.70
N ASP A 189 -4.14 0.89 14.43
CA ASP A 189 -4.98 1.48 15.49
C ASP A 189 -6.28 2.09 14.93
N ARG A 190 -7.28 2.24 15.81
CA ARG A 190 -8.51 2.97 15.44
C ARG A 190 -8.15 4.40 15.00
N GLY A 191 -8.74 4.83 13.88
CA GLY A 191 -8.49 6.13 13.27
C GLY A 191 -7.31 6.15 12.28
N PHE A 192 -6.47 5.13 12.24
CA PHE A 192 -5.44 4.98 11.21
C PHE A 192 -5.99 4.37 9.93
N LEU A 193 -5.22 4.55 8.85
CA LEU A 193 -5.70 4.38 7.49
C LEU A 193 -5.04 3.19 6.79
N VAL A 194 -5.82 2.48 5.98
CA VAL A 194 -5.33 1.46 5.05
C VAL A 194 -5.67 1.91 3.63
N GLY A 195 -4.66 2.18 2.84
CA GLY A 195 -4.78 2.45 1.41
C GLY A 195 -4.70 1.16 0.60
N VAL A 196 -5.47 1.04 -0.48
CA VAL A 196 -5.46 -0.10 -1.40
C VAL A 196 -5.28 0.44 -2.80
N LEU A 197 -4.16 0.11 -3.45
CA LEU A 197 -3.91 0.36 -4.85
C LEU A 197 -4.20 -0.92 -5.66
N ASP A 198 -5.30 -0.95 -6.41
CA ASP A 198 -5.73 -2.16 -7.09
C ASP A 198 -6.60 -1.91 -8.33
N TYR A 199 -6.72 -2.87 -9.25
CA TYR A 199 -7.66 -2.80 -10.37
C TYR A 199 -9.13 -2.98 -9.95
N LYS A 200 -9.36 -3.67 -8.82
CA LYS A 200 -10.67 -3.88 -8.22
C LYS A 200 -10.86 -2.90 -7.07
N TRP A 201 -12.01 -2.25 -7.06
CA TRP A 201 -12.46 -1.48 -5.92
C TRP A 201 -12.96 -2.44 -4.84
N PRO A 202 -12.35 -2.48 -3.63
CA PRO A 202 -12.75 -3.42 -2.58
C PRO A 202 -14.14 -3.11 -2.01
N ASN A 203 -14.77 -4.12 -1.42
CA ASN A 203 -16.06 -4.03 -0.73
C ASN A 203 -16.03 -4.95 0.51
N PRO A 204 -15.37 -4.53 1.62
CA PRO A 204 -15.22 -5.36 2.81
C PRO A 204 -16.56 -5.55 3.54
N SER A 205 -16.78 -6.75 4.08
CA SER A 205 -18.01 -7.13 4.79
C SER A 205 -17.70 -7.62 6.21
N PRO A 206 -18.52 -7.28 7.22
CA PRO A 206 -19.71 -6.43 7.13
C PRO A 206 -19.33 -4.94 7.03
N SER A 207 -19.94 -4.22 6.09
CA SER A 207 -19.60 -2.82 5.77
C SER A 207 -19.80 -1.85 6.94
N ILE A 208 -20.58 -2.22 7.96
CA ILE A 208 -20.80 -1.40 9.16
C ILE A 208 -19.56 -1.24 10.04
N GLN A 209 -18.56 -2.10 9.92
CA GLN A 209 -17.32 -2.02 10.70
C GLN A 209 -16.25 -1.14 10.06
N PHE A 210 -16.44 -0.79 8.79
CA PHE A 210 -15.43 -0.14 7.97
C PHE A 210 -16.00 1.12 7.33
N GLU A 211 -15.13 2.05 6.99
CA GLU A 211 -15.49 3.27 6.31
C GLU A 211 -14.51 3.53 5.18
N GLU A 212 -15.06 3.74 3.99
CA GLU A 212 -14.32 4.30 2.87
C GLU A 212 -14.19 5.81 3.08
N VAL A 213 -12.95 6.26 3.19
CA VAL A 213 -12.61 7.67 3.45
C VAL A 213 -12.51 8.45 2.13
N SER A 214 -11.90 7.86 1.12
CA SER A 214 -11.64 8.52 -0.16
C SER A 214 -11.23 7.52 -1.24
N VAL A 215 -11.45 7.89 -2.51
CA VAL A 215 -11.07 7.09 -3.68
C VAL A 215 -10.46 7.97 -4.76
N TYR A 216 -9.37 7.49 -5.34
CA TYR A 216 -8.61 8.16 -6.39
C TYR A 216 -8.39 7.21 -7.56
N SER A 217 -8.56 7.69 -8.79
CA SER A 217 -8.08 6.96 -9.95
C SER A 217 -6.58 7.24 -10.17
N VAL A 218 -5.79 6.22 -10.49
CA VAL A 218 -4.33 6.29 -10.64
C VAL A 218 -3.92 5.74 -12.00
N GLY A 219 -3.56 6.61 -12.93
CA GLY A 219 -3.16 6.27 -14.31
C GLY A 219 -1.70 6.57 -14.61
N THR A 220 -1.15 5.92 -15.65
CA THR A 220 0.24 6.14 -16.11
C THR A 220 0.32 6.41 -17.61
N GLY A 221 -0.23 7.56 -18.04
CA GLY A 221 -0.18 8.01 -19.44
C GLY A 221 -0.87 7.06 -20.44
N ARG A 222 -0.53 7.17 -21.72
CA ARG A 222 -1.18 6.42 -22.81
C ARG A 222 -0.76 4.95 -22.84
N GLY A 223 -1.72 4.07 -23.14
CA GLY A 223 -1.50 2.63 -23.33
C GLY A 223 -1.31 1.82 -22.05
N CYS A 224 -1.75 2.35 -20.90
CA CYS A 224 -1.64 1.71 -19.59
C CYS A 224 -3.00 1.63 -18.91
N SER A 225 -3.21 0.57 -18.11
CA SER A 225 -4.41 0.43 -17.28
C SER A 225 -4.30 1.33 -16.03
N ALA A 226 -5.39 1.96 -15.66
CA ALA A 226 -5.49 2.69 -14.39
C ALA A 226 -5.84 1.74 -13.24
N ARG A 227 -5.42 2.10 -12.03
CA ARG A 227 -5.79 1.44 -10.77
C ARG A 227 -6.61 2.39 -9.91
N TRP A 228 -7.36 1.85 -8.96
CA TRP A 228 -8.02 2.58 -7.89
C TRP A 228 -7.11 2.63 -6.68
N PHE A 229 -6.91 3.81 -6.12
CA PHE A 229 -6.37 3.98 -4.79
C PHE A 229 -7.52 4.34 -3.83
N THR A 230 -7.95 3.36 -3.04
CA THR A 230 -9.05 3.53 -2.08
C THR A 230 -8.49 3.57 -0.66
N ILE A 231 -9.00 4.45 0.20
CA ILE A 231 -8.53 4.62 1.57
C ILE A 231 -9.64 4.25 2.53
N TRP A 232 -9.31 3.43 3.52
CA TRP A 232 -10.24 2.84 4.45
C TRP A 232 -9.81 3.07 5.89
N ARG A 233 -10.77 3.11 6.79
CA ARG A 233 -10.54 3.10 8.24
C ARG A 233 -11.50 2.16 8.95
N LYS A 234 -11.07 1.68 10.11
CA LYS A 234 -11.94 0.96 11.06
C LYS A 234 -12.78 1.98 11.81
N ARG A 235 -14.09 1.73 11.91
CA ARG A 235 -15.01 2.56 12.70
C ARG A 235 -14.84 2.37 14.21
#